data_AF-A0AAX3SCJ7-F1
#
_entry.id   AF-A0AAX3SCJ7-F1
#
_cell.length_a   1.000
_cell.length_b   1.000
_cell.length_c   1.000
_cell.angle_alpha   90.00
_cell.angle_beta   90.00
_cell.angle_gamma   90.00
#
_symmetry.space_group_name_H-M   'P 1'
#
loop_
_entity.id
_entity.type
_entity.pdbx_description
1 polymer ?
#
loop_
_entity_poly.entity_id
_entity_poly.type
_entity_poly.pdbx_seq_one_letter_code
_entity_poly.pdbx_strand_id
1 'polypeptide(L)'
;MDVTWGAIGKVLLAGLVTYIFLPAVLIARDYVLWRVISVYILNDDLKRKVTQYVQLAHKWNNEYAGQSKIEFDDDKTRYLINGQEVSQEDWHQHFEESGQVGQQLRDLKLEIDRKARFFKWLLKHYGQEAIDPINEWKKVEMKRLEKRDNASS
;
A
#
# COMPACT_ATOMS: atom_id res chain seq x y z
N MET A 1 -37.73 49.12 -20.79
CA MET A 1 -36.39 48.60 -20.43
C MET A 1 -35.84 47.93 -21.67
N ASP A 2 -34.99 48.62 -22.41
CA ASP A 2 -34.43 48.08 -23.65
C ASP A 2 -33.32 47.10 -23.30
N VAL A 3 -33.61 45.81 -23.46
CA VAL A 3 -32.60 44.76 -23.36
C VAL A 3 -31.61 44.99 -24.49
N THR A 4 -30.47 45.61 -24.17
CA THR A 4 -29.43 45.91 -25.14
C THR A 4 -28.89 44.58 -25.69
N TRP A 5 -28.60 44.48 -26.99
CA TRP A 5 -28.04 43.26 -27.61
C TRP A 5 -26.79 42.73 -26.87
N GLY A 6 -26.02 43.61 -26.21
CA GLY A 6 -24.92 43.22 -25.33
C GLY A 6 -25.34 42.48 -24.05
N ALA A 7 -26.53 42.73 -23.51
CA ALA A 7 -27.09 41.98 -22.39
C ALA A 7 -27.49 40.56 -22.80
N ILE A 8 -28.09 40.40 -23.98
CA ILE A 8 -28.43 39.08 -24.56
C ILE A 8 -27.15 38.27 -24.80
N GLY A 9 -26.11 38.90 -25.37
CA GLY A 9 -24.81 38.27 -25.57
C GLY A 9 -24.16 37.82 -24.25
N LYS A 10 -24.22 38.64 -23.19
CA LYS A 10 -23.70 38.27 -21.86
C LYS A 10 -24.44 37.10 -21.23
N VAL A 11 -25.77 37.04 -21.38
CA VAL A 11 -26.59 35.92 -20.86
C VAL A 11 -26.30 34.64 -21.63
N LEU A 12 -26.18 34.69 -22.96
CA LEU A 12 -25.80 33.53 -23.77
C LEU A 12 -24.39 33.03 -23.42
N LEU A 13 -23.43 33.94 -23.24
CA LEU A 13 -22.07 33.60 -22.85
C LEU A 13 -22.01 33.02 -21.43
N ALA A 14 -22.77 33.58 -20.49
CA ALA A 14 -22.91 33.02 -19.15
C ALA A 14 -23.54 31.61 -19.18
N GLY A 15 -24.52 31.39 -20.06
CA GLY A 15 -25.09 30.07 -20.32
C GLY A 15 -24.06 29.09 -20.87
N LEU A 16 -23.29 29.47 -21.89
CA LEU A 16 -22.19 28.67 -22.45
C LEU A 16 -21.15 28.32 -21.39
N VAL A 17 -20.72 29.29 -20.57
CA VAL A 17 -19.75 29.06 -19.50
C VAL A 17 -20.30 28.09 -18.47
N THR A 18 -21.55 28.29 -18.04
CA THR A 18 -22.16 27.49 -16.95
C THR A 18 -22.48 26.07 -17.39
N TYR A 19 -23.02 25.89 -18.59
CA TYR A 19 -23.55 24.61 -19.05
C TYR A 19 -22.60 23.80 -19.93
N ILE A 20 -21.55 24.41 -20.48
CA ILE A 20 -20.60 23.72 -21.37
C ILE A 20 -19.19 23.75 -20.77
N PHE A 21 -18.64 24.94 -20.50
CA PHE A 21 -17.25 25.02 -20.05
C PHE A 21 -17.05 24.50 -18.63
N LEU A 22 -17.93 24.86 -17.69
CA LEU A 22 -17.83 24.41 -16.30
C LEU A 22 -17.88 22.87 -16.17
N PRO A 23 -18.86 22.15 -16.76
CA PRO A 23 -18.85 20.69 -16.71
C PRO A 23 -17.66 20.09 -17.46
N ALA A 24 -17.22 20.66 -18.60
CA ALA A 24 -16.04 20.17 -19.30
C ALA A 24 -14.76 20.30 -18.45
N VAL A 25 -14.60 21.40 -17.72
CA VAL A 25 -13.46 21.60 -16.80
C VAL A 25 -13.52 20.62 -15.62
N LEU A 26 -14.71 20.34 -15.08
CA LEU A 26 -14.86 19.33 -14.01
C LEU A 26 -14.48 17.93 -14.49
N ILE A 27 -14.94 17.52 -15.68
CA ILE A 27 -14.57 16.23 -16.28
C ILE A 27 -13.06 16.19 -16.54
N ALA A 28 -12.48 17.26 -17.10
CA ALA A 28 -11.04 17.32 -17.36
C ALA A 28 -10.22 17.24 -16.06
N ARG A 29 -10.65 17.94 -15.00
CA ARG A 29 -10.03 17.88 -13.66
C ARG A 29 -10.01 16.45 -13.14
N ASP A 30 -11.15 15.77 -13.17
CA ASP A 30 -11.27 14.42 -12.65
C ASP A 30 -10.48 13.42 -13.50
N TYR A 31 -10.46 13.59 -14.83
CA TYR A 31 -9.62 12.79 -15.72
C TYR A 31 -8.13 12.97 -15.42
N VAL A 32 -7.65 14.21 -15.27
CA VAL A 32 -6.25 14.50 -14.93
C VAL A 32 -5.90 13.91 -13.56
N LEU A 33 -6.80 14.03 -12.59
CA LEU A 33 -6.64 13.46 -11.26
C LEU A 33 -6.43 11.95 -11.32
N TRP A 34 -7.34 11.23 -11.98
CA TRP A 34 -7.26 9.78 -12.13
C TRP A 34 -6.04 9.33 -12.93
N ARG A 35 -5.63 10.11 -13.93
CA ARG A 35 -4.42 9.84 -14.70
C ARG A 35 -3.16 9.98 -13.84
N VAL A 36 -3.08 11.02 -13.00
CA VAL A 36 -1.98 11.19 -12.04
C VAL A 36 -1.97 10.07 -11.01
N ILE A 37 -3.14 9.72 -10.46
CA ILE A 37 -3.28 8.58 -9.54
C ILE A 37 -2.75 7.30 -10.18
N SER A 38 -3.19 6.97 -11.40
CA SER A 38 -2.81 5.73 -12.08
C SER A 38 -1.32 5.67 -12.38
N VAL A 39 -0.70 6.77 -12.83
CA VAL A 39 0.70 6.78 -13.26
C VAL A 39 1.68 6.89 -12.08
N TYR A 40 1.36 7.69 -11.05
CA TYR A 40 2.31 8.01 -9.97
C TYR A 40 2.04 7.27 -8.66
N ILE A 41 0.77 6.96 -8.38
CA ILE A 41 0.36 6.35 -7.11
C ILE A 41 0.14 4.85 -7.31
N LEU A 42 -0.82 4.47 -8.17
CA LEU A 42 -1.24 3.09 -8.43
C LEU A 42 -0.46 2.45 -9.58
N ASN A 43 0.85 2.61 -9.56
CA ASN A 43 1.73 2.07 -10.59
C ASN A 43 2.16 0.63 -10.30
N ASP A 44 2.78 -0.01 -11.30
CA ASP A 44 3.29 -1.38 -11.18
C ASP A 44 4.39 -1.51 -10.11
N ASP A 45 5.16 -0.45 -9.85
CA ASP A 45 6.15 -0.41 -8.77
C ASP A 45 5.50 -0.59 -7.40
N LEU A 46 4.45 0.18 -7.10
CA LEU A 46 3.72 0.03 -5.83
C LEU A 46 3.09 -1.35 -5.72
N LYS A 47 2.51 -1.86 -6.81
CA LYS A 47 1.93 -3.20 -6.83
C LYS A 47 2.98 -4.26 -6.50
N ARG A 48 4.17 -4.17 -7.13
CA ARG A 48 5.32 -5.06 -6.83
C ARG A 48 5.77 -4.95 -5.38
N LYS A 49 5.89 -3.74 -4.83
CA LYS A 49 6.26 -3.52 -3.42
C LYS A 49 5.23 -4.10 -2.45
N VAL A 50 3.94 -3.96 -2.76
CA VAL A 50 2.86 -4.57 -1.97
C VAL A 50 2.96 -6.09 -2.00
N THR A 51 3.17 -6.69 -3.17
CA THR A 51 3.38 -8.13 -3.30
C THR A 51 4.60 -8.59 -2.51
N GLN A 52 5.74 -7.89 -2.64
CA GLN A 52 6.96 -8.18 -1.89
C GLN A 52 6.72 -8.09 -0.39
N TYR A 53 6.03 -7.03 0.08
CA TYR A 53 5.69 -6.86 1.48
C TYR A 53 4.87 -8.05 2.02
N VAL A 54 3.84 -8.49 1.29
CA VAL A 54 2.99 -9.62 1.72
C VAL A 54 3.79 -10.92 1.75
N GLN A 55 4.64 -11.17 0.74
CA GLN A 55 5.51 -12.34 0.71
C GLN A 55 6.53 -12.34 1.85
N LEU A 56 7.18 -11.21 2.10
CA LEU A 56 8.14 -11.06 3.20
C LEU A 56 7.45 -11.20 4.55
N ALA A 57 6.24 -10.64 4.70
CA ALA A 57 5.47 -10.77 5.94
C ALA A 57 5.06 -12.22 6.21
N HIS A 58 4.66 -12.94 5.16
CA HIS A 58 4.32 -14.34 5.24
C HIS A 58 5.57 -15.20 5.57
N LYS A 59 6.70 -14.95 4.89
CA LYS A 59 7.99 -15.58 5.20
C LYS A 59 8.41 -15.31 6.65
N TRP A 60 8.34 -14.07 7.08
CA TRP A 60 8.65 -13.67 8.45
C TRP A 60 7.76 -14.38 9.46
N ASN A 61 6.46 -14.48 9.18
CA ASN A 61 5.51 -15.13 10.07
C ASN A 61 5.70 -16.66 10.16
N ASN A 62 6.09 -17.31 9.06
CA ASN A 62 6.27 -18.76 9.03
C ASN A 62 7.67 -19.21 9.49
N GLU A 63 8.72 -18.45 9.16
CA GLU A 63 10.11 -18.86 9.40
C GLU A 63 10.71 -18.23 10.66
N TYR A 64 10.20 -17.07 11.12
CA TYR A 64 10.86 -16.28 12.17
C TYR A 64 9.94 -15.87 13.33
N ALA A 65 8.62 -15.73 13.13
CA ALA A 65 7.69 -15.34 14.21
C ALA A 65 7.46 -16.48 15.22
N GLY A 66 7.92 -17.69 14.91
CA GLY A 66 7.97 -18.82 15.82
C GLY A 66 9.37 -19.00 16.44
N GLN A 67 9.48 -18.76 17.75
CA GLN A 67 10.29 -19.58 18.64
C GLN A 67 11.83 -19.47 18.62
N SER A 68 12.41 -18.26 18.49
CA SER A 68 13.76 -18.05 19.02
C SER A 68 13.68 -17.76 20.53
N LYS A 69 14.10 -18.70 21.39
CA LYS A 69 14.15 -18.51 22.86
C LYS A 69 15.56 -18.73 23.39
N ILE A 70 15.93 -17.97 24.41
CA ILE A 70 17.12 -18.24 25.22
C ILE A 70 16.62 -18.77 26.55
N GLU A 71 17.03 -19.97 26.91
CA GLU A 71 16.78 -20.56 28.22
C GLU A 71 18.06 -20.53 29.04
N PHE A 72 17.95 -20.03 30.27
CA PHE A 72 19.03 -20.01 31.24
C PHE A 72 18.79 -21.13 32.24
N ASP A 73 19.64 -22.14 32.23
CA ASP A 73 19.72 -23.20 33.24
C ASP A 73 20.99 -22.93 34.08
N ASP A 74 21.01 -23.27 35.37
CA ASP A 74 21.94 -22.78 36.41
C ASP A 74 23.46 -22.86 36.08
N ASP A 75 23.85 -23.57 35.02
CA ASP A 75 25.24 -23.64 34.51
C ASP A 75 25.39 -23.57 32.97
N LYS A 76 24.31 -23.43 32.19
CA LYS A 76 24.34 -23.47 30.70
C LYS A 76 23.27 -22.60 30.05
N THR A 77 23.69 -21.81 29.04
CA THR A 77 22.79 -21.08 28.14
C THR A 77 22.39 -21.97 26.97
N ARG A 78 21.09 -22.23 26.78
CA ARG A 78 20.57 -22.96 25.62
C ARG A 78 19.87 -22.01 24.66
N TYR A 79 20.24 -22.09 23.39
CA TYR A 79 19.63 -21.33 22.31
C TYR A 79 18.65 -22.23 21.57
N LEU A 80 17.40 -21.83 21.48
CA LEU A 80 16.34 -22.61 20.85
C LEU A 80 15.82 -21.86 19.62
N ILE A 81 15.69 -22.55 18.49
CA ILE A 81 14.94 -22.12 17.30
C ILE A 81 13.91 -23.19 17.00
N ASN A 82 12.62 -22.85 16.91
CA ASN A 82 11.54 -23.82 16.67
C ASN A 82 11.54 -25.01 17.66
N GLY A 83 11.95 -24.76 18.90
CA GLY A 83 12.05 -25.78 19.95
C GLY A 83 13.25 -26.73 19.82
N GLN A 84 14.14 -26.52 18.85
CA GLN A 84 15.38 -27.26 18.69
C GLN A 84 16.56 -26.46 19.25
N GLU A 85 17.43 -27.14 20.01
CA GLU A 85 18.66 -26.54 20.51
C GLU A 85 19.63 -26.35 19.36
N VAL A 86 20.08 -25.11 19.18
CA VAL A 86 21.03 -24.69 18.14
C VAL A 86 22.29 -24.12 18.78
N SER A 87 23.36 -24.02 17.99
CA SER A 87 24.57 -23.35 18.46
C SER A 87 24.31 -21.85 18.65
N GLN A 88 25.14 -21.19 19.46
CA GLN A 88 25.11 -19.74 19.64
C GLN A 88 25.30 -19.00 18.30
N GLU A 89 26.14 -19.54 17.42
CA GLU A 89 26.46 -18.94 16.12
C GLU A 89 25.26 -19.04 15.15
N ASP A 90 24.60 -20.19 15.11
CA ASP A 90 23.36 -20.38 14.34
C ASP A 90 22.22 -19.49 14.85
N TRP A 91 22.13 -19.31 16.18
CA TRP A 91 21.15 -18.42 16.79
C TRP A 91 21.41 -16.96 16.44
N HIS A 92 22.67 -16.53 16.48
CA HIS A 92 23.06 -15.17 16.12
C HIS A 92 22.77 -14.89 14.64
N GLN A 93 23.13 -15.83 13.75
CA GLN A 93 22.85 -15.72 12.32
C GLN A 93 21.34 -15.63 12.05
N HIS A 94 20.53 -16.50 12.67
CA HIS A 94 19.08 -16.46 12.51
C HIS A 94 18.48 -15.13 13.02
N PHE A 95 19.00 -14.58 14.12
CA PHE A 95 18.58 -13.29 14.65
C PHE A 95 18.97 -12.12 13.74
N GLU A 96 20.18 -12.13 13.17
CA GLU A 96 20.63 -11.14 12.20
C GLU A 96 19.79 -11.18 10.91
N GLU A 97 19.55 -12.37 10.37
CA GLU A 97 18.70 -12.57 9.19
C GLU A 97 17.26 -12.11 9.44
N SER A 98 16.68 -12.46 10.61
CA SER A 98 15.36 -11.98 11.04
C SER A 98 15.33 -10.45 11.16
N GLY A 99 16.39 -9.85 11.70
CA GLY A 99 16.55 -8.40 11.82
C GLY A 99 16.58 -7.70 10.47
N GLN A 100 17.33 -8.24 9.50
CA GLN A 100 17.40 -7.73 8.12
C GLN A 100 16.05 -7.84 7.41
N VAL A 101 15.39 -8.99 7.49
CA VAL A 101 14.05 -9.20 6.91
C VAL A 101 13.03 -8.27 7.57
N GLY A 102 13.08 -8.11 8.89
CA GLY A 102 12.22 -7.19 9.63
C GLY A 102 12.45 -5.73 9.24
N GLN A 103 13.70 -5.32 8.97
CA GLN A 103 14.01 -3.98 8.49
C GLN A 103 13.47 -3.74 7.08
N GLN A 104 13.70 -4.67 6.15
CA GLN A 104 13.13 -4.60 4.80
C GLN A 104 11.60 -4.50 4.82
N LEU A 105 10.95 -5.27 5.71
CA LEU A 105 9.50 -5.23 5.89
C LEU A 105 9.01 -3.88 6.40
N ARG A 106 9.72 -3.27 7.36
CA ARG A 106 9.42 -1.91 7.85
C ARG A 106 9.58 -0.86 6.77
N ASP A 107 10.64 -0.92 5.98
CA ASP A 107 10.92 0.05 4.93
C ASP A 107 9.85 -0.04 3.82
N LEU A 108 9.52 -1.25 3.37
CA LEU A 108 8.43 -1.49 2.43
C LEU A 108 7.09 -0.98 2.98
N LYS A 109 6.79 -1.27 4.26
CA LYS A 109 5.57 -0.79 4.91
C LYS A 109 5.50 0.73 4.92
N LEU A 110 6.59 1.41 5.26
CA LEU A 110 6.65 2.86 5.33
C LEU A 110 6.40 3.49 3.95
N GLU A 111 7.03 2.96 2.90
CA GLU A 111 6.82 3.44 1.54
C GLU A 111 5.36 3.25 1.07
N ILE A 112 4.80 2.06 1.30
CA ILE A 112 3.41 1.74 0.95
C ILE A 112 2.45 2.65 1.72
N ASP A 113 2.64 2.81 3.03
CA ASP A 113 1.78 3.62 3.88
C ASP A 113 1.88 5.11 3.52
N ARG A 114 3.06 5.61 3.16
CA ARG A 114 3.24 6.99 2.68
C ARG A 114 2.43 7.23 1.40
N LYS A 115 2.54 6.32 0.42
CA LYS A 115 1.75 6.41 -0.82
C LYS A 115 0.24 6.27 -0.57
N ALA A 116 -0.16 5.37 0.33
CA ALA A 116 -1.56 5.20 0.72
C ALA A 116 -2.14 6.45 1.42
N ARG A 117 -1.38 7.07 2.32
CA ARG A 117 -1.78 8.34 2.97
C ARG A 117 -1.88 9.48 1.98
N PHE A 118 -0.91 9.60 1.07
CA PHE A 118 -0.95 10.60 0.01
C PHE A 118 -2.17 10.41 -0.90
N PHE A 119 -2.46 9.17 -1.27
CA PHE A 119 -3.65 8.82 -2.06
C PHE A 119 -4.95 9.20 -1.36
N LYS A 120 -5.11 8.81 -0.09
CA LYS A 120 -6.29 9.15 0.73
C LYS A 120 -6.45 10.66 0.89
N TRP A 121 -5.35 11.38 1.11
CA TRP A 121 -5.35 12.83 1.18
C TRP A 121 -5.81 13.45 -0.14
N LEU A 122 -5.30 12.96 -1.28
CA LEU A 122 -5.62 13.45 -2.61
C LEU A 122 -7.11 13.22 -2.94
N LEU A 123 -7.65 12.02 -2.70
CA LEU A 123 -9.08 11.75 -2.87
C LEU A 123 -9.94 12.68 -2.02
N LYS A 124 -9.58 12.86 -0.73
CA LYS A 124 -10.29 13.75 0.18
C LYS A 124 -10.26 15.21 -0.29
N HIS A 125 -9.11 15.68 -0.78
CA HIS A 125 -8.94 17.06 -1.25
C HIS A 125 -9.86 17.37 -2.44
N TYR A 126 -10.08 16.39 -3.33
CA TYR A 126 -10.94 16.54 -4.50
C TYR A 126 -12.39 16.07 -4.30
N GLY A 127 -12.77 15.71 -3.07
CA GLY A 127 -14.13 15.27 -2.73
C GLY A 127 -14.53 13.93 -3.36
N GLN A 128 -13.56 13.08 -3.69
CA GLN A 128 -13.78 11.77 -4.30
C GLN A 128 -14.03 10.70 -3.22
N GLU A 129 -14.71 9.61 -3.59
CA GLU A 129 -14.96 8.49 -2.67
C GLU A 129 -13.67 7.85 -2.18
N ALA A 130 -13.65 7.46 -0.89
CA ALA A 130 -12.50 6.82 -0.27
C ALA A 130 -12.40 5.34 -0.68
N ILE A 131 -11.76 5.07 -1.81
CA ILE A 131 -11.40 3.72 -2.26
C ILE A 131 -10.01 3.35 -1.68
N ASP A 132 -9.80 2.08 -1.29
CA ASP A 132 -8.50 1.58 -0.80
C ASP A 132 -7.98 0.40 -1.66
N PRO A 133 -7.49 0.67 -2.88
CA PRO A 133 -7.02 -0.37 -3.80
C PRO A 133 -5.77 -1.10 -3.28
N ILE A 134 -4.96 -0.45 -2.44
CA ILE A 134 -3.76 -1.03 -1.85
C ILE A 134 -4.13 -2.16 -0.89
N ASN A 135 -5.18 -1.99 -0.08
CA ASN A 135 -5.67 -3.05 0.80
C ASN A 135 -6.23 -4.24 0.01
N GLU A 136 -6.92 -3.99 -1.10
CA GLU A 136 -7.40 -5.05 -1.99
C GLU A 136 -6.23 -5.86 -2.59
N TRP A 137 -5.15 -5.20 -3.02
CA TRP A 137 -3.96 -5.91 -3.49
C TRP A 137 -3.32 -6.79 -2.42
N LYS A 138 -3.26 -6.31 -1.17
CA LYS A 138 -2.76 -7.11 -0.03
C LYS A 138 -3.59 -8.38 0.18
N LYS A 139 -4.93 -8.26 0.17
CA LYS A 139 -5.85 -9.41 0.31
C LYS A 139 -5.71 -10.42 -0.81
N VAL A 140 -5.60 -9.94 -2.06
CA VAL A 140 -5.46 -10.81 -3.23
C VAL A 140 -4.16 -11.62 -3.16
N GLU A 141 -3.05 -10.99 -2.79
CA GLU A 141 -1.77 -11.69 -2.67
C GLU A 141 -1.77 -12.68 -1.49
N MET A 142 -2.35 -12.30 -0.34
CA MET A 142 -2.46 -13.21 0.81
C MET A 142 -3.24 -14.48 0.44
N LYS A 143 -4.39 -14.33 -0.23
CA LYS A 143 -5.19 -15.47 -0.73
C LYS A 143 -4.41 -16.35 -1.71
N ARG A 144 -3.50 -15.77 -2.50
CA ARG A 144 -2.64 -16.55 -3.41
C ARG A 144 -1.64 -17.40 -2.62
N LEU A 145 -1.04 -16.84 -1.57
CA LEU A 145 -0.09 -17.55 -0.71
C LEU A 145 -0.78 -18.69 0.05
N GLU A 146 -1.92 -18.42 0.69
CA GLU A 146 -2.71 -19.46 1.39
C GLU A 146 -3.10 -20.63 0.47
N LYS A 147 -3.48 -20.33 -0.79
CA LYS A 147 -3.79 -21.38 -1.78
C LYS A 147 -2.56 -22.20 -2.16
N ARG A 148 -1.39 -21.58 -2.22
CA ARG A 148 -0.13 -22.26 -2.53
C ARG A 148 0.23 -23.21 -1.39
N ASP A 149 0.16 -22.76 -0.15
CA ASP A 149 0.51 -23.56 1.02
C ASP A 149 -0.40 -24.79 1.17
N ASN A 150 -1.70 -24.60 0.97
CA ASN A 150 -2.70 -25.67 0.95
C ASN A 150 -2.53 -26.68 -0.20
N ALA A 151 -1.87 -26.30 -1.30
CA ALA A 151 -1.58 -27.22 -2.40
C ALA A 151 -0.27 -28.00 -2.21
N SER A 152 0.57 -27.57 -1.28
CA SER A 152 1.85 -28.20 -0.91
C SER A 152 1.80 -28.99 0.41
N SER A 153 0.63 -29.06 1.07
CA SER A 153 0.34 -29.92 2.22
C SER A 153 -0.47 -31.13 1.80
#